data_AF-A0AAN1LVZ8-F1
#
_entry.id   AF-A0AAN1LVZ8-F1
#
_cell.length_a   1.000
_cell.length_b   1.000
_cell.length_c   1.000
_cell.angle_alpha   90.00
_cell.angle_beta   90.00
_cell.angle_gamma   90.00
#
_symmetry.space_group_name_H-M   'P 1'
#
loop_
_entity.id
_entity.type
_entity.pdbx_description
1 polymer ?
#
loop_
_entity_poly.entity_id
_entity_poly.type
_entity_poly.pdbx_seq_one_letter_code
_entity_poly.pdbx_strand_id
1 'polypeptide(L)'
;MKRNVQVLLLLFLGVGLLHISLLTDLYLRYVREGLRPALIASGVLLIALGAVSAARDGFPFNRPRTDGAQDHDNGHGHSHTGGPKVAWLLYVPALTILFLAPPALGSYTASRDEAKAPKAPSSSSSSGDSLFPALPDTGVVPMSLNDFSSRAVWDTDRTLKGRTVRLTGFVTPGRDGTWYVSRLVISCCAADAQVRKVRVHGASAPPADAWVTVTGTWHPTGKVGTDDASPALDVTAVRRVPAPKDPYHDMVTGPGGG
;
A
#
# COMPACT_ATOMS: atom_id res chain seq x y z
N MET A 1 -11.39 19.54 -24.09
CA MET A 1 -9.98 20.00 -23.87
C MET A 1 -9.40 20.50 -25.18
N LYS A 2 -8.56 21.54 -25.18
CA LYS A 2 -7.73 21.84 -26.36
C LYS A 2 -6.78 20.64 -26.54
N ARG A 3 -6.68 20.07 -27.75
CA ARG A 3 -5.86 18.87 -28.03
C ARG A 3 -4.42 18.99 -27.51
N ASN A 4 -3.89 20.20 -27.53
CA ASN A 4 -2.54 20.52 -27.06
C ASN A 4 -2.36 20.36 -25.54
N VAL A 5 -3.44 20.53 -24.75
CA VAL A 5 -3.42 20.33 -23.29
C VAL A 5 -3.48 18.84 -22.94
N GLN A 6 -4.03 18.00 -23.82
CA GLN A 6 -4.03 16.56 -23.64
C GLN A 6 -2.62 15.96 -23.81
N VAL A 7 -1.84 16.47 -24.79
CA VAL A 7 -0.44 16.09 -25.01
C VAL A 7 0.41 16.31 -23.76
N LEU A 8 0.33 17.51 -23.16
CA LEU A 8 1.09 17.81 -21.94
C LEU A 8 0.70 16.87 -20.80
N LEU A 9 -0.60 16.63 -20.59
CA LEU A 9 -1.06 15.74 -19.52
C LEU A 9 -0.48 14.33 -19.67
N LEU A 10 -0.53 13.77 -20.88
CA LEU A 10 -0.01 12.43 -21.16
C LEU A 10 1.50 12.34 -20.93
N LEU A 11 2.25 13.32 -21.42
CA LEU A 11 3.71 13.37 -21.24
C LEU A 11 4.07 13.56 -19.77
N PHE A 12 3.44 14.51 -19.06
CA PHE A 12 3.70 14.74 -17.64
C PHE A 12 3.36 13.52 -16.79
N LEU A 13 2.21 12.88 -17.03
CA LEU A 13 1.82 11.68 -16.30
C LEU A 13 2.74 10.51 -16.59
N GLY A 14 3.12 10.29 -17.86
CA GLY A 14 4.04 9.24 -18.25
C GLY A 14 5.44 9.43 -17.65
N VAL A 15 6.00 10.64 -17.73
CA VAL A 15 7.30 10.98 -17.12
C VAL A 15 7.24 10.85 -15.60
N GLY A 16 6.19 11.36 -14.96
CA GLY A 16 5.99 11.23 -13.51
C GLY A 16 5.92 9.76 -13.08
N LEU A 17 5.17 8.93 -13.82
CA LEU A 17 5.06 7.49 -13.55
C LEU A 17 6.40 6.75 -13.71
N LEU A 18 7.17 7.08 -14.75
CA LEU A 18 8.51 6.53 -14.94
C LEU A 18 9.48 6.99 -13.84
N HIS A 19 9.45 8.26 -13.46
CA HIS A 19 10.29 8.79 -12.39
C HIS A 19 10.03 8.04 -11.08
N ILE A 20 8.76 7.91 -10.67
CA ILE A 20 8.43 7.23 -9.41
C ILE A 20 8.68 5.72 -9.44
N SER A 21 8.78 5.10 -10.61
CA SER A 21 8.98 3.65 -10.75
C SER A 21 10.43 3.27 -11.03
N LEU A 22 11.22 4.12 -11.69
CA LEU A 22 12.61 3.86 -12.08
C LEU A 22 13.61 4.51 -11.13
N LEU A 23 13.34 5.74 -10.69
CA LEU A 23 14.31 6.57 -9.96
C LEU A 23 14.06 6.62 -8.46
N THR A 24 12.86 6.25 -8.01
CA THR A 24 12.49 6.27 -6.60
C THR A 24 11.70 5.02 -6.22
N ASP A 25 11.57 4.74 -4.93
CA ASP A 25 10.68 3.71 -4.38
C ASP A 25 9.30 4.27 -3.98
N LEU A 26 8.97 5.49 -4.44
CA LEU A 26 7.75 6.19 -4.04
C LEU A 26 6.49 5.43 -4.46
N TYR A 27 6.54 4.67 -5.55
CA TYR A 27 5.42 3.82 -5.98
C TYR A 27 5.03 2.76 -4.92
N LEU A 28 5.98 2.29 -4.08
CA LEU A 28 5.70 1.33 -3.01
C LEU A 28 4.78 1.90 -1.93
N ARG A 29 4.58 3.23 -1.88
CA ARG A 29 3.57 3.85 -1.01
C ARG A 29 2.13 3.57 -1.46
N TYR A 30 1.95 3.10 -2.69
CA TYR A 30 0.63 2.98 -3.31
C TYR A 30 0.38 1.63 -4.00
N VAL A 31 1.42 0.96 -4.48
CA VAL A 31 1.28 -0.21 -5.37
C VAL A 31 2.28 -1.29 -4.93
N ARG A 32 1.87 -2.55 -5.05
CA ARG A 32 2.75 -3.70 -4.75
C ARG A 32 3.99 -3.71 -5.64
N GLU A 33 5.12 -4.11 -5.07
CA GLU A 33 6.42 -4.19 -5.76
C GLU A 33 6.36 -4.90 -7.13
N GLY A 34 5.68 -6.04 -7.21
CA GLY A 34 5.60 -6.86 -8.43
C GLY A 34 4.91 -6.20 -9.62
N LEU A 35 4.19 -5.10 -9.43
CA LEU A 35 3.56 -4.34 -10.53
C LEU A 35 4.47 -3.28 -11.14
N ARG A 36 5.70 -3.11 -10.62
CA ARG A 36 6.69 -2.17 -11.16
C ARG A 36 6.88 -2.27 -12.68
N PRO A 37 7.01 -3.47 -13.30
CA PRO A 37 7.15 -3.57 -14.76
C PRO A 37 5.93 -3.07 -15.52
N ALA A 38 4.72 -3.33 -15.00
CA ALA A 38 3.48 -2.85 -15.59
C ALA A 38 3.39 -1.32 -15.50
N LEU A 39 3.79 -0.71 -14.37
CA LEU A 39 3.85 0.75 -14.23
C LEU A 39 4.84 1.37 -15.24
N ILE A 40 6.00 0.77 -15.42
CA ILE A 40 6.99 1.21 -16.42
C ILE A 40 6.40 1.11 -17.83
N ALA A 41 5.79 -0.01 -18.19
CA ALA A 41 5.16 -0.20 -19.49
C ALA A 41 4.05 0.82 -19.75
N SER A 42 3.20 1.09 -18.75
CA SER A 42 2.18 2.14 -18.82
C SER A 42 2.78 3.53 -18.98
N GLY A 43 3.87 3.84 -18.26
CA GLY A 43 4.59 5.12 -18.38
C GLY A 43 5.14 5.33 -19.78
N VAL A 44 5.79 4.32 -20.35
CA VAL A 44 6.27 4.33 -21.75
C VAL A 44 5.13 4.50 -22.73
N LEU A 45 4.02 3.77 -22.55
CA LEU A 45 2.84 3.86 -23.40
C LEU A 45 2.22 5.27 -23.37
N LEU A 46 2.11 5.88 -22.19
CA LEU A 46 1.60 7.26 -22.04
C LEU A 46 2.49 8.27 -22.76
N ILE A 47 3.82 8.13 -22.67
CA ILE A 47 4.77 8.97 -23.40
C ILE A 47 4.62 8.76 -24.91
N ALA A 48 4.52 7.51 -25.37
CA ALA A 48 4.36 7.19 -26.78
C ALA A 48 3.05 7.79 -27.34
N LEU A 49 1.93 7.64 -26.63
CA LEU A 49 0.64 8.23 -27.01
C LEU A 49 0.70 9.77 -27.00
N GLY A 50 1.36 10.36 -26.00
CA GLY A 50 1.62 11.80 -25.94
C GLY A 50 2.43 12.30 -27.12
N ALA A 51 3.49 11.59 -27.51
CA ALA A 51 4.35 11.92 -28.65
C ALA A 51 3.60 11.78 -29.99
N VAL A 52 2.82 10.72 -30.18
CA VAL A 52 1.99 10.53 -31.38
C VAL A 52 0.93 11.63 -31.49
N SER A 53 0.28 12.01 -30.39
CA SER A 53 -0.68 13.12 -30.39
C SER A 53 0.02 14.46 -30.63
N ALA A 54 1.22 14.68 -30.09
CA ALA A 54 2.02 15.87 -30.38
C ALA A 54 2.39 15.98 -31.86
N ALA A 55 2.76 14.86 -32.48
CA ALA A 55 3.11 14.81 -33.91
C ALA A 55 1.90 15.06 -34.82
N ARG A 56 0.70 14.59 -34.43
CA ARG A 56 -0.54 14.77 -35.22
C ARG A 56 -1.21 16.12 -35.01
N ASP A 57 -1.29 16.58 -33.77
CA ASP A 57 -2.09 17.75 -33.36
C ASP A 57 -1.23 19.00 -33.08
N GLY A 58 0.10 18.87 -33.09
CA GLY A 58 1.03 19.93 -32.78
C GLY A 58 1.26 20.15 -31.28
N PHE A 59 2.47 20.59 -30.92
CA PHE A 59 2.81 20.92 -29.53
C PHE A 59 2.10 22.22 -29.10
N PRO A 60 1.66 22.36 -27.83
CA PRO A 60 0.98 23.57 -27.33
C PRO A 60 1.69 24.89 -27.56
N PHE A 61 3.01 24.87 -27.64
CA PHE A 61 3.83 26.05 -27.85
C PHE A 61 4.01 26.42 -29.33
N ASN A 62 3.55 25.58 -30.26
CA ASN A 62 3.76 25.75 -31.69
C ASN A 62 2.50 26.28 -32.39
N ARG A 63 2.08 27.52 -32.04
CA ARG A 63 1.11 28.27 -32.85
C ARG A 63 1.80 29.50 -33.47
N PRO A 64 1.93 29.55 -34.80
CA PRO A 64 1.89 30.82 -35.50
C PRO A 64 0.52 31.44 -35.22
N ARG A 65 0.52 32.65 -34.68
CA ARG A 65 -0.66 33.51 -34.65
C ARG A 65 -0.84 34.03 -36.07
N THR A 66 -1.67 33.39 -36.88
CA THR A 66 -2.13 33.97 -38.14
C THR A 66 -3.54 34.48 -37.94
N ASP A 67 -3.63 35.80 -37.79
CA ASP A 67 -4.84 36.58 -37.98
C ASP A 67 -5.29 36.49 -39.45
N GLY A 68 -6.60 36.36 -39.68
CA GLY A 68 -7.25 36.75 -40.93
C GLY A 68 -7.77 35.62 -41.83
N ALA A 69 -9.08 35.39 -41.81
CA ALA A 69 -10.01 35.59 -42.94
C ALA A 69 -11.33 34.84 -42.70
N GLN A 70 -12.43 35.57 -42.88
CA GLN A 70 -13.82 35.10 -42.80
C GLN A 70 -14.13 34.16 -43.97
N ASP A 71 -14.91 33.11 -43.72
CA ASP A 71 -15.97 32.74 -44.65
C ASP A 71 -17.16 32.12 -43.90
N HIS A 72 -18.35 32.51 -44.33
CA HIS A 72 -19.63 32.12 -43.75
C HIS A 72 -20.10 30.80 -44.37
N ASP A 73 -20.47 29.81 -43.55
CA ASP A 73 -21.59 28.94 -43.95
C ASP A 73 -22.35 28.37 -42.73
N ASN A 74 -23.68 28.41 -42.85
CA ASN A 74 -24.66 28.01 -41.85
C ASN A 74 -24.91 26.50 -41.94
N GLY A 75 -24.44 25.75 -40.95
CA GLY A 75 -24.85 24.38 -40.73
C GLY A 75 -24.74 24.02 -39.24
N HIS A 76 -25.87 23.93 -38.55
CA HIS A 76 -25.93 23.50 -37.15
C HIS A 76 -25.58 22.02 -37.01
N GLY A 77 -24.30 21.68 -37.12
CA GLY A 77 -23.74 20.41 -36.71
C GLY A 77 -23.33 20.51 -35.25
N HIS A 78 -24.03 19.80 -34.36
CA HIS A 78 -23.58 19.63 -32.99
C HIS A 78 -22.24 18.89 -32.98
N SER A 79 -21.15 19.63 -32.93
CA SER A 79 -19.80 19.10 -32.91
C SER A 79 -19.55 18.38 -31.57
N HIS A 80 -19.69 17.06 -31.55
CA HIS A 80 -19.26 16.20 -30.43
C HIS A 80 -17.74 16.08 -30.29
N THR A 81 -16.96 16.89 -31.02
CA THR A 81 -15.50 16.76 -31.15
C THR A 81 -14.71 17.50 -30.06
N GLY A 82 -15.37 18.24 -29.17
CA GLY A 82 -14.74 18.92 -28.04
C GLY A 82 -15.05 18.20 -26.72
N GLY A 83 -14.10 17.42 -26.19
CA GLY A 83 -14.25 16.84 -24.85
C GLY A 83 -14.60 17.91 -23.79
N PRO A 84 -15.34 17.56 -22.72
CA PRO A 84 -16.03 18.50 -21.85
C PRO A 84 -15.12 19.64 -21.36
N LYS A 85 -15.65 20.88 -21.35
CA LYS A 85 -14.92 22.09 -20.91
C LYS A 85 -14.41 21.98 -19.46
N VAL A 86 -15.03 21.10 -18.68
CA VAL A 86 -14.72 20.82 -17.27
C VAL A 86 -13.51 19.88 -17.10
N ALA A 87 -13.07 19.16 -18.14
CA ALA A 87 -11.97 18.20 -18.04
C ALA A 87 -10.62 18.83 -17.64
N TRP A 88 -10.47 20.16 -17.73
CA TRP A 88 -9.34 20.87 -17.14
C TRP A 88 -9.27 20.71 -15.61
N LEU A 89 -10.40 20.52 -14.92
CA LEU A 89 -10.43 20.30 -13.48
C LEU A 89 -9.68 19.03 -13.06
N LEU A 90 -9.47 18.05 -13.97
CA LEU A 90 -8.66 16.87 -13.69
C LEU A 90 -7.16 17.18 -13.51
N TYR A 91 -6.69 18.35 -13.96
CA TYR A 91 -5.33 18.80 -13.65
C TYR A 91 -5.16 19.13 -12.18
N VAL A 92 -6.20 19.64 -11.51
CA VAL A 92 -6.10 20.00 -10.09
C VAL A 92 -5.71 18.79 -9.23
N PRO A 93 -6.45 17.66 -9.21
CA PRO A 93 -6.05 16.50 -8.42
C PRO A 93 -4.73 15.87 -8.92
N ALA A 94 -4.46 15.87 -10.23
CA ALA A 94 -3.22 15.31 -10.76
C ALA A 94 -1.98 16.11 -10.32
N LEU A 95 -2.03 17.44 -10.41
CA LEU A 95 -0.96 18.34 -9.96
C LEU A 95 -0.84 18.29 -8.43
N THR A 96 -1.95 18.24 -7.69
CA THR A 96 -1.91 18.08 -6.24
C THR A 96 -1.21 16.78 -5.84
N ILE A 97 -1.52 15.63 -6.46
CA ILE A 97 -0.83 14.36 -6.16
C ILE A 97 0.65 14.43 -6.55
N LEU A 98 0.97 15.09 -7.66
CA LEU A 98 2.36 15.23 -8.13
C LEU A 98 3.22 16.07 -7.17
N PHE A 99 2.69 17.19 -6.67
CA PHE A 99 3.45 18.12 -5.83
C PHE A 99 3.32 17.86 -4.32
N LEU A 100 2.18 17.31 -3.87
CA LEU A 100 1.87 17.06 -2.47
C LEU A 100 1.67 15.56 -2.22
N ALA A 101 2.54 14.72 -2.80
CA ALA A 101 2.44 13.27 -2.69
C ALA A 101 2.16 12.84 -1.23
N PRO A 102 0.98 12.26 -0.96
CA PRO A 102 0.61 11.85 0.39
C PRO A 102 1.67 10.95 1.03
N PRO A 103 1.82 10.98 2.37
CA PRO A 103 2.62 9.97 3.06
C PRO A 103 2.01 8.59 2.85
N ALA A 104 2.81 7.54 3.08
CA ALA A 104 2.31 6.17 3.09
C ALA A 104 1.15 6.02 4.10
N LEU A 105 0.25 5.07 3.84
CA LEU A 105 -0.79 4.70 4.79
C LEU A 105 -0.13 4.25 6.10
N GLY A 106 -0.67 4.72 7.23
CA GLY A 106 -0.07 4.51 8.55
C GLY A 106 -1.10 4.32 9.65
N SER A 107 -0.75 4.77 10.85
CA SER A 107 -1.50 4.63 12.09
C SER A 107 -2.90 5.24 12.01
N TYR A 108 -3.09 6.33 11.25
CA TYR A 108 -4.40 6.93 11.06
C TYR A 108 -5.37 5.97 10.36
N THR A 109 -4.99 5.41 9.20
CA THR A 109 -5.78 4.40 8.49
C THR A 109 -5.97 3.16 9.35
N ALA A 110 -4.89 2.68 9.99
CA ALA A 110 -4.95 1.52 10.85
C ALA A 110 -5.92 1.72 12.02
N SER A 111 -5.97 2.90 12.64
CA SER A 111 -6.85 3.17 13.78
C SER A 111 -8.34 3.16 13.43
N ARG A 112 -8.68 3.44 12.16
CA ARG A 112 -10.06 3.52 11.65
C ARG A 112 -10.59 2.20 11.12
N ASP A 113 -9.70 1.32 10.69
CA ASP A 113 -10.06 -0.03 10.26
C ASP A 113 -10.25 -0.94 11.49
N GLU A 114 -11.22 -1.84 11.41
CA GLU A 114 -11.40 -2.86 12.46
C GLU A 114 -10.30 -3.92 12.30
N ALA A 115 -9.85 -4.50 13.42
CA ALA A 115 -8.83 -5.54 13.38
C ALA A 115 -9.40 -6.80 12.71
N LYS A 116 -9.17 -6.97 11.41
CA LYS A 116 -9.58 -8.19 10.71
C LYS A 116 -8.49 -9.24 10.84
N ALA A 117 -8.78 -10.31 11.57
CA ALA A 117 -7.94 -11.50 11.55
C ALA A 117 -7.79 -11.99 10.09
N PRO A 118 -6.62 -12.53 9.70
CA PRO A 118 -6.50 -13.22 8.43
C PRO A 118 -7.62 -14.25 8.30
N LYS A 119 -8.21 -14.41 7.10
CA LYS A 119 -9.18 -15.47 6.88
C LYS A 119 -8.50 -16.82 7.19
N ALA A 120 -9.25 -17.75 7.80
CA ALA A 120 -8.77 -19.10 8.01
C ALA A 120 -8.12 -19.62 6.71
N PRO A 121 -6.88 -20.13 6.77
CA PRO A 121 -6.23 -20.66 5.58
C PRO A 121 -7.09 -21.77 4.99
N SER A 122 -7.47 -21.63 3.72
CA SER A 122 -8.16 -22.67 2.97
C SER A 122 -7.17 -23.79 2.65
N SER A 123 -6.90 -24.70 3.58
CA SER A 123 -6.09 -25.86 3.24
C SER A 123 -6.92 -26.87 2.46
N SER A 124 -6.65 -26.97 1.16
CA SER A 124 -6.87 -28.18 0.37
C SER A 124 -5.74 -29.19 0.61
N SER A 125 -5.38 -29.48 1.86
CA SER A 125 -4.42 -30.55 2.17
C SER A 125 -5.20 -31.85 2.37
N SER A 126 -5.28 -32.64 1.31
CA SER A 126 -5.73 -34.04 1.29
C SER A 126 -4.76 -34.99 2.00
N SER A 127 -4.06 -34.51 3.04
CA SER A 127 -3.04 -35.24 3.80
C SER A 127 -2.95 -34.53 5.16
N GLY A 128 -3.12 -35.27 6.26
CA GLY A 128 -3.32 -34.75 7.62
C GLY A 128 -2.16 -33.99 8.27
N ASP A 129 -1.46 -33.15 7.52
CA ASP A 129 -0.49 -32.19 8.05
C ASP A 129 -1.20 -31.05 8.79
N SER A 130 -0.65 -30.66 9.95
CA SER A 130 -1.11 -29.51 10.72
C SER A 130 -1.09 -28.24 9.84
N LEU A 131 -2.16 -27.44 9.92
CA LEU A 131 -2.33 -26.17 9.18
C LEU A 131 -1.13 -25.20 9.32
N PHE A 132 -0.37 -25.35 10.40
CA PHE A 132 0.75 -24.49 10.74
C PHE A 132 1.98 -25.34 11.09
N PRO A 133 3.12 -25.17 10.38
CA PRO A 133 4.35 -25.88 10.71
C PRO A 133 4.84 -25.58 12.13
N ALA A 134 5.44 -26.56 12.81
CA ALA A 134 6.02 -26.38 14.12
C ALA A 134 7.11 -25.29 14.13
N LEU A 135 7.13 -24.49 15.20
CA LEU A 135 8.15 -23.45 15.40
C LEU A 135 9.36 -24.01 16.15
N PRO A 136 10.58 -23.49 15.91
CA PRO A 136 11.78 -23.91 16.62
C PRO A 136 11.64 -23.84 18.14
N ASP A 137 12.24 -24.80 18.85
CA ASP A 137 12.10 -24.91 20.30
C ASP A 137 12.89 -23.88 21.11
N THR A 138 13.91 -23.29 20.50
CA THR A 138 14.87 -22.43 21.19
C THR A 138 15.07 -21.10 20.48
N GLY A 139 15.22 -20.03 21.26
CA GLY A 139 15.54 -18.70 20.76
C GLY A 139 14.31 -17.85 20.43
N VAL A 140 14.58 -16.68 19.85
CA VAL A 140 13.54 -15.72 19.46
C VAL A 140 13.19 -15.92 18.00
N VAL A 141 11.98 -16.41 17.73
CA VAL A 141 11.48 -16.72 16.39
C VAL A 141 11.03 -15.43 15.68
N PRO A 142 11.73 -14.97 14.65
CA PRO A 142 11.25 -13.85 13.86
C PRO A 142 10.10 -14.31 12.96
N MET A 143 9.00 -13.57 12.96
CA MET A 143 7.82 -13.91 12.15
C MET A 143 7.08 -12.65 11.68
N SER A 144 6.32 -12.79 10.60
CA SER A 144 5.46 -11.71 10.10
C SER A 144 4.24 -11.52 11.00
N LEU A 145 3.61 -10.34 10.96
CA LEU A 145 2.36 -10.13 11.69
C LEU A 145 1.24 -11.01 11.14
N ASN A 146 1.25 -11.28 9.83
CA ASN A 146 0.25 -12.14 9.20
C ASN A 146 0.36 -13.60 9.65
N ASP A 147 1.57 -14.17 9.73
CA ASP A 147 1.77 -15.54 10.24
C ASP A 147 1.40 -15.64 11.72
N PHE A 148 1.87 -14.71 12.54
CA PHE A 148 1.49 -14.64 13.95
C PHE A 148 -0.03 -14.54 14.14
N SER A 149 -0.68 -13.62 13.41
CA SER A 149 -2.14 -13.42 13.53
C SER A 149 -2.91 -14.64 13.07
N SER A 150 -2.47 -15.30 11.99
CA SER A 150 -3.10 -16.53 11.50
C SER A 150 -2.99 -17.65 12.52
N ARG A 151 -1.81 -17.83 13.13
CA ARG A 151 -1.61 -18.83 14.18
C ARG A 151 -2.41 -18.50 15.44
N ALA A 152 -2.36 -17.25 15.90
CA ALA A 152 -3.05 -16.83 17.13
C ALA A 152 -4.57 -17.04 17.06
N VAL A 153 -5.16 -16.98 15.87
CA VAL A 153 -6.61 -17.11 15.66
C VAL A 153 -7.01 -18.52 15.23
N TRP A 154 -6.22 -19.20 14.40
CA TRP A 154 -6.66 -20.46 13.75
C TRP A 154 -5.85 -21.71 14.13
N ASP A 155 -4.70 -21.58 14.81
CA ASP A 155 -3.83 -22.72 15.10
C ASP A 155 -4.29 -23.52 16.33
N THR A 156 -5.14 -24.51 16.10
CA THR A 156 -5.66 -25.41 17.14
C THR A 156 -4.57 -26.22 17.83
N ASP A 157 -3.42 -26.44 17.17
CA ASP A 157 -2.26 -27.17 17.72
C ASP A 157 -1.40 -26.28 18.63
N ARG A 158 -1.69 -24.96 18.66
CA ARG A 158 -1.08 -23.96 19.56
C ARG A 158 0.44 -23.93 19.47
N THR A 159 0.98 -23.94 18.25
CA THR A 159 2.42 -23.88 17.97
C THR A 159 3.12 -22.63 18.52
N LEU A 160 2.36 -21.56 18.80
CA LEU A 160 2.86 -20.34 19.46
C LEU A 160 3.10 -20.51 20.97
N LYS A 161 2.51 -21.52 21.61
CA LYS A 161 2.58 -21.68 23.06
C LYS A 161 4.04 -21.93 23.50
N GLY A 162 4.50 -21.13 24.46
CA GLY A 162 5.87 -21.23 24.99
C GLY A 162 6.94 -20.71 24.05
N ARG A 163 6.58 -20.08 22.92
CA ARG A 163 7.53 -19.48 21.99
C ARG A 163 7.70 -18.00 22.26
N THR A 164 8.95 -17.55 22.21
CA THR A 164 9.27 -16.12 22.15
C THR A 164 9.36 -15.71 20.69
N VAL A 165 8.54 -14.76 20.29
CA VAL A 165 8.45 -14.29 18.90
C VAL A 165 8.91 -12.85 18.78
N ARG A 166 9.34 -12.48 17.58
CA ARG A 166 9.73 -11.11 17.24
C ARG A 166 8.93 -10.64 16.04
N LEU A 167 8.19 -9.56 16.24
CA LEU A 167 7.32 -8.93 15.25
C LEU A 167 7.84 -7.53 14.93
N THR A 168 7.71 -7.10 13.69
CA THR A 168 8.08 -5.74 13.26
C THR A 168 6.90 -5.06 12.58
N GLY A 169 6.54 -3.87 13.05
CA GLY A 169 5.45 -3.06 12.50
C GLY A 169 5.47 -1.64 13.03
N PHE A 170 4.47 -0.84 12.67
CA PHE A 170 4.32 0.53 13.16
C PHE A 170 3.31 0.59 14.32
N VAL A 171 3.50 1.55 15.21
CA VAL A 171 2.63 1.74 16.36
C VAL A 171 1.30 2.36 15.93
N THR A 172 0.20 1.71 16.32
CA THR A 172 -1.16 2.23 16.15
C THR A 172 -1.81 2.40 17.52
N PRO A 173 -2.20 3.63 17.90
CA PRO A 173 -2.97 3.87 19.12
C PRO A 173 -4.35 3.20 19.06
N GLY A 174 -4.77 2.63 20.18
CA GLY A 174 -6.11 2.10 20.41
C GLY A 174 -6.92 2.98 21.36
N ARG A 175 -8.13 2.52 21.69
CA ARG A 175 -8.96 3.11 22.76
C ARG A 175 -8.39 2.74 24.14
N ASP A 176 -8.71 3.52 25.16
CA ASP A 176 -8.45 3.19 26.58
C ASP A 176 -6.98 2.90 26.91
N GLY A 177 -6.05 3.64 26.30
CA GLY A 177 -4.60 3.51 26.53
C GLY A 177 -3.98 2.25 25.89
N THR A 178 -4.76 1.51 25.12
CA THR A 178 -4.30 0.31 24.43
C THR A 178 -3.55 0.68 23.16
N TRP A 179 -2.69 -0.21 22.68
CA TRP A 179 -1.97 0.02 21.43
C TRP A 179 -1.62 -1.28 20.74
N TYR A 180 -1.34 -1.16 19.45
CA TYR A 180 -1.11 -2.27 18.55
C TYR A 180 0.20 -2.07 17.81
N VAL A 181 0.89 -3.19 17.55
CA VAL A 181 1.84 -3.25 16.44
C VAL A 181 1.04 -3.63 15.21
N SER A 182 1.14 -2.80 14.19
CA SER A 182 0.35 -2.95 12.97
C SER A 182 1.23 -3.09 11.74
N ARG A 183 0.70 -3.80 10.75
CA ARG A 183 1.16 -3.78 9.36
C ARG A 183 -0.04 -3.53 8.46
N LEU A 184 0.19 -2.84 7.36
CA LEU A 184 -0.74 -2.74 6.25
C LEU A 184 -0.22 -3.68 5.16
N VAL A 185 -1.10 -4.40 4.48
CA VAL A 185 -0.72 -5.31 3.39
C VAL A 185 -1.52 -4.94 2.15
N ILE A 186 -0.82 -4.73 1.04
CA ILE A 186 -1.41 -4.40 -0.26
C ILE A 186 -1.27 -5.60 -1.19
N SER A 187 -2.36 -5.99 -1.87
CA SER A 187 -2.33 -7.08 -2.85
C SER A 187 -2.06 -6.55 -4.26
N CYS A 188 -2.67 -5.42 -4.64
CA CYS A 188 -2.47 -4.73 -5.90
C CYS A 188 -2.28 -3.21 -5.76
N CYS A 189 -3.05 -2.51 -4.93
CA CYS A 189 -2.92 -1.06 -4.73
C CYS A 189 -3.48 -0.58 -3.38
N ALA A 190 -3.21 0.66 -3.01
CA ALA A 190 -3.65 1.28 -1.76
C ALA A 190 -5.14 1.09 -1.43
N ALA A 191 -5.99 0.93 -2.44
CA ALA A 191 -7.43 0.71 -2.28
C ALA A 191 -7.77 -0.67 -1.68
N ASP A 192 -6.89 -1.67 -1.79
CA ASP A 192 -7.08 -3.01 -1.22
C ASP A 192 -6.29 -3.25 0.06
N ALA A 193 -5.68 -2.20 0.61
CA ALA A 193 -4.85 -2.29 1.79
C ALA A 193 -5.65 -2.88 2.96
N GLN A 194 -5.12 -3.95 3.55
CA GLN A 194 -5.70 -4.57 4.73
C GLN A 194 -4.81 -4.34 5.95
N VAL A 195 -5.43 -4.04 7.08
CA VAL A 195 -4.72 -3.86 8.36
C VAL A 195 -4.57 -5.22 9.07
N ARG A 196 -3.36 -5.49 9.58
CA ARG A 196 -3.07 -6.56 10.52
C ARG A 196 -2.64 -5.90 11.83
N LYS A 197 -3.34 -6.21 12.92
CA LYS A 197 -3.05 -5.65 14.25
C LYS A 197 -2.74 -6.76 15.23
N VAL A 198 -1.69 -6.57 16.02
CA VAL A 198 -1.40 -7.38 17.18
C VAL A 198 -1.43 -6.47 18.40
N ARG A 199 -2.34 -6.76 19.34
CA ARG A 199 -2.48 -6.01 20.57
C ARG A 199 -1.25 -6.23 21.46
N VAL A 200 -0.70 -5.16 22.01
CA VAL A 200 0.46 -5.26 22.90
C VAL A 200 0.06 -5.10 24.36
N HIS A 201 0.58 -6.00 25.19
CA HIS A 201 0.46 -5.99 26.65
C HIS A 201 1.85 -5.85 27.30
N GLY A 202 1.90 -5.27 28.51
CA GLY A 202 3.11 -5.21 29.33
C GLY A 202 4.13 -4.11 28.97
N ALA A 203 3.89 -3.30 27.94
CA ALA A 203 4.77 -2.20 27.53
C ALA A 203 4.00 -0.92 27.20
N SER A 204 4.59 0.24 27.49
CA SER A 204 4.05 1.55 27.10
C SER A 204 4.20 1.79 25.59
N ALA A 205 3.19 2.40 24.97
CA ALA A 205 3.21 2.72 23.56
C ALA A 205 4.29 3.78 23.22
N PRO A 206 5.16 3.53 22.22
CA PRO A 206 5.89 4.59 21.55
C PRO A 206 4.94 5.55 20.79
N PRO A 207 5.44 6.67 20.23
CA PRO A 207 4.64 7.56 19.40
C PRO A 207 3.95 6.83 18.25
N ALA A 208 2.76 7.31 17.87
CA ALA A 208 2.07 6.82 16.68
C ALA A 208 2.97 6.89 15.44
N ASP A 209 2.79 5.96 14.51
CA ASP A 209 3.60 5.79 13.28
C ASP A 209 5.07 5.42 13.49
N ALA A 210 5.55 5.34 14.74
CA ALA A 210 6.90 4.85 15.00
C ALA A 210 7.02 3.37 14.62
N TRP A 211 8.03 3.04 13.82
CA TRP A 211 8.36 1.66 13.51
C TRP A 211 9.11 1.02 14.67
N VAL A 212 8.67 -0.18 15.03
CA VAL A 212 9.20 -0.95 16.14
C VAL A 212 9.35 -2.42 15.81
N THR A 213 10.36 -3.02 16.42
CA THR A 213 10.46 -4.45 16.62
C THR A 213 10.06 -4.75 18.07
N VAL A 214 9.03 -5.57 18.26
CA VAL A 214 8.60 -6.07 19.57
C VAL A 214 9.00 -7.53 19.74
N THR A 215 9.43 -7.89 20.94
CA THR A 215 9.74 -9.27 21.32
C THR A 215 8.89 -9.66 22.51
N GLY A 216 8.28 -10.83 22.46
CA GLY A 216 7.33 -11.25 23.48
C GLY A 216 6.79 -12.65 23.26
N THR A 217 5.81 -13.03 24.07
CA THR A 217 5.11 -14.31 24.00
C THR A 217 3.66 -14.11 23.64
N TRP A 218 3.06 -15.07 22.93
CA TRP A 218 1.65 -15.03 22.58
C TRP A 218 0.78 -14.88 23.83
N HIS A 219 -0.13 -13.90 23.80
CA HIS A 219 -1.17 -13.70 24.81
C HIS A 219 -2.46 -14.34 24.30
N PRO A 220 -2.90 -15.50 24.84
CA PRO A 220 -4.11 -16.16 24.38
C PRO A 220 -5.33 -15.29 24.64
N THR A 221 -6.17 -15.11 23.62
CA THR A 221 -7.48 -14.45 23.76
C THR A 221 -8.55 -15.28 23.09
N GLY A 222 -9.74 -15.33 23.69
CA GLY A 222 -10.87 -16.10 23.18
C GLY A 222 -10.56 -17.59 22.99
N LYS A 223 -11.37 -18.25 22.16
CA LYS A 223 -11.17 -19.65 21.76
C LYS A 223 -10.58 -19.68 20.36
N VAL A 224 -9.40 -20.27 20.21
CA VAL A 224 -8.78 -20.49 18.89
C VAL A 224 -9.73 -21.26 17.96
N GLY A 225 -9.84 -20.81 16.73
CA GLY A 225 -10.76 -21.31 15.71
C GLY A 225 -12.12 -20.60 15.70
N THR A 226 -12.33 -19.60 16.55
CA THR A 226 -13.57 -18.78 16.57
C THR A 226 -13.27 -17.30 16.33
N ASP A 227 -14.31 -16.53 16.01
CA ASP A 227 -14.22 -15.09 15.82
C ASP A 227 -13.90 -14.31 17.11
N ASP A 228 -13.96 -14.97 18.28
CA ASP A 228 -13.60 -14.38 19.57
C ASP A 228 -12.08 -14.33 19.80
N ALA A 229 -11.31 -15.11 19.03
CA ALA A 229 -9.86 -15.10 19.12
C ALA A 229 -9.26 -13.87 18.43
N SER A 230 -8.36 -13.18 19.13
CA SER A 230 -7.68 -11.99 18.62
C SER A 230 -6.15 -12.09 18.79
N PRO A 231 -5.36 -11.56 17.85
CA PRO A 231 -3.90 -11.55 18.00
C PRO A 231 -3.45 -10.59 19.10
N ALA A 232 -2.84 -11.13 20.14
CA ALA A 232 -2.28 -10.36 21.25
C ALA A 232 -0.91 -10.92 21.70
N LEU A 233 -0.05 -10.03 22.20
CA LEU A 233 1.32 -10.34 22.58
C LEU A 233 1.68 -9.68 23.92
N ASP A 234 2.19 -10.48 24.85
CA ASP A 234 2.84 -10.00 26.08
C ASP A 234 4.30 -9.66 25.76
N VAL A 235 4.63 -8.37 25.75
CA VAL A 235 5.92 -7.87 25.27
C VAL A 235 6.90 -7.69 26.41
N THR A 236 8.11 -8.19 26.20
CA THR A 236 9.25 -8.02 27.12
C THR A 236 10.26 -6.98 26.62
N ALA A 237 10.29 -6.70 25.31
CA ALA A 237 11.17 -5.69 24.74
C ALA A 237 10.54 -4.98 23.53
N VAL A 238 10.70 -3.66 23.48
CA VAL A 238 10.32 -2.81 22.34
C VAL A 238 11.55 -2.04 21.88
N ARG A 239 11.89 -2.15 20.59
CA ARG A 239 13.01 -1.40 19.98
C ARG A 239 12.51 -0.61 18.78
N ARG A 240 12.79 0.69 18.74
CA ARG A 240 12.52 1.49 17.53
C ARG A 240 13.47 1.10 16.40
N VAL A 241 12.94 1.07 15.19
CA VAL A 241 13.67 0.78 13.95
C VAL A 241 13.26 1.79 12.88
N PRO A 242 14.07 2.03 11.84
CA PRO A 242 13.63 2.83 10.70
C PRO A 242 12.47 2.13 9.98
N ALA A 243 11.65 2.92 9.28
CA ALA A 243 10.62 2.38 8.40
C ALA A 243 11.29 1.54 7.28
N PRO A 244 10.78 0.33 6.99
CA PRO A 244 11.22 -0.43 5.82
C PRO A 244 10.95 0.33 4.52
N LYS A 245 11.77 0.07 3.49
CA LYS A 245 11.54 0.61 2.14
C LYS A 245 10.18 0.24 1.58
N ASP A 246 9.78 -1.02 1.74
CA ASP A 246 8.42 -1.50 1.47
C ASP A 246 7.65 -1.66 2.79
N PRO A 247 6.83 -0.67 3.19
CA PRO A 247 6.06 -0.73 4.43
C PRO A 247 4.94 -1.79 4.37
N TYR A 248 4.53 -2.23 3.18
CA TYR A 248 3.37 -3.11 3.01
C TYR A 248 3.71 -4.58 2.77
N HIS A 249 4.98 -4.89 2.57
CA HIS A 249 5.47 -6.25 2.45
C HIS A 249 5.79 -6.84 3.83
N ASP A 250 4.84 -7.56 4.42
CA ASP A 250 4.95 -8.18 5.74
C ASP A 250 5.75 -9.49 5.70
N MET A 251 7.06 -9.36 5.50
CA MET A 251 8.03 -10.46 5.51
C MET A 251 8.96 -10.37 6.71
N VAL A 252 9.49 -11.53 7.10
CA VAL A 252 10.55 -11.60 8.11
C VAL A 252 11.78 -10.90 7.55
N THR A 253 12.06 -9.72 8.09
CA THR A 253 13.30 -9.00 7.82
C THR A 253 14.43 -9.73 8.53
N GLY A 254 15.19 -10.53 7.77
CA GLY A 254 16.48 -11.05 8.24
C GLY A 254 17.46 -9.89 8.51
N PRO A 255 18.56 -10.12 9.23
CA PRO A 255 19.53 -9.08 9.59
C PRO A 255 20.32 -8.45 8.40
N GLY A 256 19.84 -8.53 7.16
CA GLY A 256 20.50 -7.99 5.97
C GLY A 256 19.60 -7.48 4.84
N GLY A 257 18.29 -7.29 5.08
CA GLY A 257 17.38 -6.75 4.06
C GLY A 257 17.39 -5.21 4.03
N GLY A 258 18.36 -4.62 3.32
CA GLY A 258 18.57 -3.18 3.17
C GLY A 258 17.81 -2.54 2.02
#